data_AF-A0A242PEM9-F1
#
_entry.id   AF-A0A242PEM9-F1
#
_cell.length_a   1.000
_cell.length_b   1.000
_cell.length_c   1.000
_cell.angle_alpha   90.00
_cell.angle_beta   90.00
_cell.angle_gamma   90.00
#
_symmetry.space_group_name_H-M   'P 1'
#
loop_
_entity.id
_entity.type
_entity.pdbx_description
1 polymer ?
#
loop_
_entity_poly.entity_id
_entity_poly.type
_entity_poly.pdbx_seq_one_letter_code
_entity_poly.pdbx_strand_id
1 'polypeptide(L)'
;MNKKQGLLLVNLGTPSAATPMAIRNYLTEFLLDRHVVDLPAFIWYPILKYLILPKRVPYIINHYQKIWIENESPLLRYSKRLINQLQLALPDMQCELAMTYGEPNLLSALNNLKSCEKVTLLPLFPQYSTTTTQAVLAKVKQLIADNNIKINFSYIRDYADHPSYIDALYSQVLQAFSIQGQPDVLLLSYHGIPERYIDKRQDDYVQRCQLTTKLLTNKCQENGIDLTIKMAYQSKFGKGKWVEPNTSDILEKLAKTGSKYVQVICPGFSADCIETLYEIDEQNREIFLNAGGEQFYYIPALNDTSLQVELIKDILEKTPFLKKF
;
A
#
# COMPACT_ATOMS: atom_id res chain seq x y z
N MET A 1 -21.15 25.98 17.05
CA MET A 1 -19.70 25.76 17.08
C MET A 1 -19.42 24.54 16.21
N ASN A 2 -18.73 24.68 15.08
CA ASN A 2 -18.41 23.54 14.22
C ASN A 2 -17.58 22.54 15.05
N LYS A 3 -18.13 21.34 15.23
CA LYS A 3 -17.44 20.23 15.89
C LYS A 3 -16.22 19.90 15.04
N LYS A 4 -15.01 20.11 15.58
CA LYS A 4 -13.77 19.83 14.84
C LYS A 4 -13.71 18.34 14.50
N GLN A 5 -13.82 18.02 13.21
CA GLN A 5 -13.64 16.68 12.68
C GLN A 5 -12.15 16.47 12.36
N GLY A 6 -11.64 15.27 12.64
CA GLY A 6 -10.27 14.89 12.30
C GLY A 6 -10.25 13.76 11.27
N LEU A 7 -9.25 13.78 10.40
CA LEU A 7 -8.89 12.71 9.50
C LEU A 7 -7.49 12.23 9.84
N LEU A 8 -7.35 10.95 10.18
CA LEU A 8 -6.05 10.31 10.38
C LEU A 8 -5.78 9.36 9.21
N LEU A 9 -4.89 9.78 8.31
CA LEU A 9 -4.37 8.90 7.25
C LEU A 9 -3.23 8.06 7.80
N VAL A 10 -3.28 6.74 7.57
CA VAL A 10 -2.20 5.85 8.00
C VAL A 10 -1.67 5.03 6.84
N ASN A 11 -0.37 5.09 6.62
CA ASN A 11 0.33 4.20 5.69
C ASN A 11 1.29 3.26 6.45
N LEU A 12 1.94 2.34 5.76
CA LEU A 12 2.85 1.36 6.38
C LEU A 12 4.04 2.06 7.02
N GLY A 13 4.62 3.02 6.30
CA GLY A 13 5.84 3.71 6.67
C GLY A 13 7.07 3.20 5.95
N THR A 14 8.19 3.83 6.25
CA THR A 14 9.44 3.77 5.48
C THR A 14 10.60 4.18 6.40
N PRO A 15 11.86 3.77 6.11
CA PRO A 15 13.02 4.27 6.83
C PRO A 15 13.08 5.80 6.85
N SER A 16 13.60 6.39 7.93
CA SER A 16 13.78 7.85 8.02
C SER A 16 14.90 8.40 7.14
N ALA A 17 15.83 7.54 6.70
CA ALA A 17 16.91 7.86 5.79
C ALA A 17 17.35 6.60 5.02
N ALA A 18 17.96 6.77 3.85
CA ALA A 18 18.60 5.68 3.09
C ALA A 18 19.97 5.26 3.68
N THR A 19 20.04 5.11 5.01
CA THR A 19 21.25 4.70 5.75
C THR A 19 21.05 3.31 6.37
N PRO A 20 22.12 2.54 6.61
CA PRO A 20 21.99 1.20 7.17
C PRO A 20 21.28 1.21 8.53
N MET A 21 21.51 2.23 9.34
CA MET A 21 20.93 2.35 10.69
C MET A 21 19.43 2.67 10.63
N ALA A 22 19.01 3.63 9.80
CA ALA A 22 17.60 3.98 9.65
C ALA A 22 16.79 2.82 9.07
N ILE A 23 17.32 2.13 8.05
CA ILE A 23 16.70 0.94 7.47
C ILE A 23 16.60 -0.17 8.52
N ARG A 24 17.66 -0.40 9.31
CA ARG A 24 17.64 -1.40 10.38
C ARG A 24 16.57 -1.09 11.43
N ASN A 25 16.45 0.17 11.85
CA ASN A 25 15.47 0.57 12.86
C ASN A 25 14.04 0.35 12.35
N TYR A 26 13.74 0.81 11.13
CA TYR A 26 12.45 0.60 10.48
C TYR A 26 12.12 -0.90 10.34
N LEU A 27 13.03 -1.69 9.76
CA LEU A 27 12.81 -3.13 9.59
C LEU A 27 12.64 -3.85 10.93
N THR A 28 13.35 -3.42 11.97
CA THR A 28 13.22 -4.00 13.31
C THR A 28 11.82 -3.75 13.85
N GLU A 29 11.33 -2.50 13.79
CA GLU A 29 9.99 -2.16 14.24
C GLU A 29 8.90 -2.91 13.44
N PHE A 30 9.03 -2.90 12.11
CA PHE A 30 8.09 -3.54 11.20
C PHE A 30 8.01 -5.05 11.42
N LEU A 31 9.17 -5.73 11.44
CA LEU A 31 9.21 -7.19 11.53
C LEU A 31 8.99 -7.71 12.95
N LEU A 32 9.05 -6.87 13.98
CA LEU A 32 8.69 -7.25 15.35
C LEU A 32 7.17 -7.29 15.57
N ASP A 33 6.37 -6.71 14.68
CA ASP A 33 4.92 -6.73 14.81
C ASP A 33 4.36 -8.14 14.58
N ARG A 34 3.58 -8.62 15.54
CA ARG A 34 2.96 -9.94 15.50
C ARG A 34 1.89 -10.08 14.41
N HIS A 35 1.33 -8.96 13.95
CA HIS A 35 0.45 -8.96 12.78
C HIS A 35 1.24 -9.24 11.50
N VAL A 36 2.49 -8.80 11.41
CA VAL A 36 3.35 -9.01 10.23
C VAL A 36 4.01 -10.39 10.29
N VAL A 37 4.56 -10.76 11.44
CA VAL A 37 5.21 -12.06 11.68
C VAL A 37 4.62 -12.72 12.92
N ASP A 38 3.93 -13.85 12.76
CA ASP A 38 3.29 -14.58 13.87
C ASP A 38 4.14 -15.70 14.49
N LEU A 39 5.46 -15.63 14.35
CA LEU A 39 6.34 -16.51 15.09
C LEU A 39 6.43 -16.05 16.55
N PRO A 40 6.55 -16.97 17.53
CA PRO A 40 6.76 -16.60 18.92
C PRO A 40 7.96 -15.68 19.09
N ALA A 41 7.80 -14.58 19.84
CA ALA A 41 8.81 -13.51 19.93
C ALA A 41 10.20 -14.00 20.36
N PHE A 42 10.28 -14.96 21.29
CA PHE A 42 11.55 -15.53 21.76
C PHE A 42 12.29 -16.35 20.68
N ILE A 43 11.56 -16.90 19.70
CA ILE A 43 12.12 -17.60 18.53
C ILE A 43 12.47 -16.57 17.45
N TRP A 44 11.55 -15.66 17.19
CA TRP A 44 11.66 -14.72 16.08
C TRP A 44 12.74 -13.66 16.30
N TYR A 45 12.83 -13.09 17.50
CA TYR A 45 13.74 -11.98 17.77
C TYR A 45 15.23 -12.34 17.52
N PRO A 46 15.75 -13.51 17.95
CA PRO A 46 17.08 -13.95 17.56
C PRO A 46 17.25 -14.11 16.04
N ILE A 47 16.27 -14.71 15.35
CA ILE A 47 16.31 -14.89 13.89
C ILE A 47 16.35 -13.52 13.19
N LEU A 48 15.49 -12.59 13.61
CA LEU A 48 15.43 -11.23 13.09
C LEU A 48 16.78 -10.53 13.27
N LYS A 49 17.28 -10.50 14.50
CA LYS A 49 18.48 -9.74 14.88
C LYS A 49 19.77 -10.28 14.26
N TYR A 50 19.93 -11.60 14.24
CA TYR A 50 21.21 -12.23 13.88
C TYR A 50 21.25 -12.82 12.45
N LEU A 51 20.10 -13.12 11.84
CA LEU A 51 20.05 -13.71 10.50
C LEU A 51 19.44 -12.76 9.46
N ILE A 52 18.28 -12.17 9.76
CA ILE A 52 17.51 -11.41 8.78
C ILE A 52 18.09 -10.02 8.60
N LEU A 53 18.18 -9.20 9.65
CA LEU A 53 18.66 -7.82 9.54
C LEU A 53 20.09 -7.73 8.98
N PRO A 54 21.07 -8.56 9.40
CA PRO A 54 22.43 -8.49 8.87
C PRO A 54 22.53 -8.83 7.38
N LYS A 55 21.63 -9.67 6.85
CA LYS A 55 21.59 -10.03 5.42
C LYS A 55 20.74 -9.04 4.61
N ARG A 56 19.59 -8.64 5.14
CA ARG A 56 18.59 -7.85 4.42
C ARG A 56 18.99 -6.38 4.30
N VAL A 57 19.57 -5.79 5.35
CA VAL A 57 19.94 -4.35 5.33
C VAL A 57 20.96 -4.04 4.22
N PRO A 58 22.09 -4.77 4.08
CA PRO A 58 23.03 -4.51 2.98
C PRO A 58 22.45 -4.80 1.59
N TYR A 59 21.50 -5.73 1.50
CA TYR A 59 20.84 -6.04 0.23
C TYR A 59 19.93 -4.88 -0.23
N ILE A 60 19.10 -4.33 0.66
CA ILE A 60 18.09 -3.33 0.27
C ILE A 60 18.59 -1.88 0.32
N ILE A 61 19.74 -1.60 0.93
CA ILE A 61 20.22 -0.21 1.08
C ILE A 61 20.43 0.46 -0.28
N ASN A 62 21.06 -0.23 -1.23
CA ASN A 62 21.31 0.32 -2.56
C ASN A 62 19.99 0.60 -3.28
N HIS A 63 18.96 -0.22 -3.03
CA HIS A 63 17.64 -0.07 -3.63
C HIS A 63 16.91 1.14 -3.05
N TYR A 64 16.96 1.32 -1.73
CA TYR A 64 16.43 2.53 -1.09
C TYR A 64 17.13 3.80 -1.58
N GLN A 65 18.46 3.75 -1.78
CA GLN A 65 19.22 4.89 -2.28
C GLN A 65 18.83 5.27 -3.71
N LYS A 66 18.54 4.29 -4.58
CA LYS A 66 18.11 4.53 -5.97
C LYS A 66 16.79 5.28 -6.08
N ILE A 67 15.85 5.01 -5.17
CA ILE A 67 14.49 5.59 -5.23
C ILE A 67 14.34 6.87 -4.39
N TRP A 68 15.39 7.31 -3.70
CA TRP A 68 15.30 8.43 -2.75
C TRP A 68 15.17 9.77 -3.49
N ILE A 69 14.25 10.63 -3.04
CA ILE A 69 13.96 11.92 -3.68
C ILE A 69 14.27 13.04 -2.68
N GLU A 70 15.27 13.88 -2.97
CA GLU A 70 15.59 15.08 -2.18
C GLU A 70 15.71 14.82 -0.66
N ASN A 71 16.34 13.71 -0.28
CA ASN A 71 16.47 13.26 1.11
C ASN A 71 15.20 12.71 1.79
N GLU A 72 14.13 12.44 1.04
CA GLU A 72 12.96 11.70 1.53
C GLU A 72 12.64 10.46 0.69
N SER A 73 12.07 9.43 1.33
CA SER A 73 11.50 8.31 0.57
C SER A 73 10.26 8.77 -0.22
N PRO A 74 10.01 8.22 -1.42
CA PRO A 74 8.81 8.53 -2.21
C PRO A 74 7.50 8.40 -1.42
N LEU A 75 7.34 7.32 -0.65
CA LEU A 75 6.15 7.07 0.16
C LEU A 75 5.86 8.23 1.12
N LEU A 76 6.88 8.68 1.86
CA LEU A 76 6.72 9.79 2.80
C LEU A 76 6.47 11.11 2.07
N ARG A 77 7.22 11.38 0.99
CA ARG A 77 7.08 12.59 0.19
C ARG A 77 5.67 12.75 -0.37
N TYR A 78 5.17 11.72 -1.07
CA TYR A 78 3.83 11.74 -1.65
C TYR A 78 2.75 11.80 -0.58
N SER A 79 2.92 11.07 0.53
CA SER A 79 1.95 11.13 1.65
C SER A 79 1.88 12.53 2.29
N LYS A 80 3.03 13.23 2.45
CA LYS A 80 3.07 14.62 2.93
C LYS A 80 2.41 15.61 1.97
N ARG A 81 2.59 15.42 0.65
CA ARG A 81 1.94 16.28 -0.34
C ARG A 81 0.44 16.02 -0.40
N LEU A 82 0.02 14.76 -0.32
CA LEU A 82 -1.37 14.36 -0.24
C LEU A 82 -2.08 14.98 0.98
N ILE A 83 -1.48 14.90 2.18
CA ILE A 83 -2.11 15.48 3.37
C ILE A 83 -2.26 17.00 3.26
N ASN A 84 -1.28 17.69 2.66
CA ASN A 84 -1.38 19.13 2.40
C ASN A 84 -2.51 19.47 1.43
N GLN A 85 -2.67 18.69 0.35
CA GLN A 85 -3.77 18.89 -0.60
C GLN A 85 -5.14 18.60 0.04
N LEU A 86 -5.24 17.55 0.86
CA LEU A 86 -6.46 17.24 1.59
C LEU A 86 -6.82 18.31 2.61
N GLN A 87 -5.84 18.87 3.32
CA GLN A 87 -6.10 19.95 4.27
C GLN A 87 -6.66 21.20 3.58
N LEU A 88 -6.24 21.48 2.34
CA LEU A 88 -6.81 22.54 1.51
C LEU A 88 -8.22 22.19 1.00
N ALA A 89 -8.44 20.94 0.59
CA ALA A 89 -9.71 20.47 0.05
C ALA A 89 -10.79 20.25 1.13
N LEU A 90 -10.39 20.04 2.39
CA LEU A 90 -11.25 19.79 3.55
C LEU A 90 -10.94 20.81 4.67
N PRO A 91 -11.27 22.11 4.48
CA PRO A 91 -10.89 23.17 5.42
C PRO A 91 -11.54 23.02 6.81
N ASP A 92 -12.67 22.31 6.90
CA ASP A 92 -13.38 22.05 8.16
C ASP A 92 -12.86 20.81 8.92
N MET A 93 -11.89 20.07 8.33
CA MET A 93 -11.28 18.88 8.95
C MET A 93 -9.80 19.11 9.25
N GLN A 94 -9.33 18.66 10.41
CA GLN A 94 -7.91 18.58 10.69
C GLN A 94 -7.36 17.26 10.15
N CYS A 95 -6.47 17.34 9.15
CA CYS A 95 -5.90 16.19 8.47
C CYS A 95 -4.49 15.89 9.01
N GLU A 96 -4.26 14.69 9.53
CA GLU A 96 -2.95 14.24 10.02
C GLU A 96 -2.51 12.95 9.34
N LEU A 97 -1.19 12.84 9.13
CA LEU A 97 -0.54 11.66 8.57
C LEU A 97 0.20 10.91 9.67
N ALA A 98 0.08 9.60 9.68
CA ALA A 98 0.92 8.72 10.46
C ALA A 98 1.41 7.50 9.67
N MET A 99 2.52 6.95 10.13
CA MET A 99 3.07 5.69 9.69
C MET A 99 2.81 4.62 10.73
N THR A 100 2.50 3.41 10.27
CA THR A 100 2.39 2.24 11.13
C THR A 100 3.73 1.94 11.78
N TYR A 101 4.82 2.09 11.03
CA TYR A 101 6.21 1.91 11.45
C TYR A 101 7.06 3.10 10.99
N GLY A 102 7.85 3.68 11.89
CA GLY A 102 8.64 4.89 11.62
C GLY A 102 7.86 6.19 11.80
N GLU A 103 8.34 7.25 11.13
CA GLU A 103 7.89 8.63 11.34
C GLU A 103 7.16 9.21 10.11
N PRO A 104 6.17 10.10 10.30
CA PRO A 104 5.57 10.52 11.57
C PRO A 104 4.82 9.38 12.26
N ASN A 105 5.04 9.16 13.55
CA ASN A 105 4.43 8.03 14.27
C ASN A 105 2.95 8.26 14.66
N LEU A 106 2.23 7.17 14.93
CA LEU A 106 0.80 7.22 15.30
C LEU A 106 0.53 8.06 16.56
N LEU A 107 1.40 8.03 17.57
CA LEU A 107 1.18 8.74 18.82
C LEU A 107 1.23 10.26 18.63
N SER A 108 2.19 10.76 17.85
CA SER A 108 2.29 12.20 17.55
C SER A 108 1.06 12.69 16.77
N ALA A 109 0.63 11.96 15.74
CA ALA A 109 -0.58 12.28 14.99
C ALA A 109 -1.85 12.27 15.87
N LEU A 110 -2.00 11.25 16.74
CA LEU A 110 -3.12 11.19 17.69
C LEU A 110 -3.10 12.36 18.67
N ASN A 111 -1.92 12.81 19.12
CA ASN A 111 -1.78 13.98 19.97
C ASN A 111 -2.21 15.27 19.27
N ASN A 112 -1.88 15.44 17.99
CA ASN A 112 -2.31 16.59 17.20
C ASN A 112 -3.84 16.63 17.03
N LEU A 113 -4.49 15.46 16.92
CA LEU A 113 -5.94 15.34 16.78
C LEU A 113 -6.72 15.44 18.10
N LYS A 114 -6.07 15.64 19.26
CA LYS A 114 -6.75 15.72 20.57
C LYS A 114 -7.82 16.79 20.67
N SER A 115 -7.73 17.85 19.85
CA SER A 115 -8.76 18.91 19.82
C SER A 115 -10.01 18.55 19.01
N CYS A 116 -10.00 17.42 18.29
CA CYS A 116 -11.12 16.95 17.50
C CYS A 116 -12.12 16.14 18.34
N GLU A 117 -13.42 16.32 18.10
CA GLU A 117 -14.47 15.55 18.78
C GLU A 117 -14.64 14.14 18.19
N LYS A 118 -14.43 14.03 16.88
CA LYS A 118 -14.54 12.80 16.11
C LYS A 118 -13.38 12.70 15.13
N VAL A 119 -12.72 11.55 15.09
CA VAL A 119 -11.64 11.25 14.15
C VAL A 119 -12.02 10.06 13.29
N THR A 120 -11.91 10.22 11.98
CA THR A 120 -11.98 9.12 11.02
C THR A 120 -10.57 8.63 10.72
N LEU A 121 -10.30 7.37 11.06
CA LEU A 121 -9.08 6.67 10.68
C LEU A 121 -9.27 6.05 9.30
N LEU A 122 -8.40 6.42 8.35
CA LEU A 122 -8.37 5.86 7.01
C LEU A 122 -6.98 5.29 6.73
N PRO A 123 -6.80 3.96 6.86
CA PRO A 123 -5.62 3.29 6.38
C PRO A 123 -5.55 3.40 4.86
N LEU A 124 -4.41 3.79 4.31
CA LEU A 124 -4.17 3.95 2.88
C LEU A 124 -3.90 2.59 2.18
N PHE A 125 -4.61 1.56 2.63
CA PHE A 125 -4.60 0.21 2.09
C PHE A 125 -5.99 -0.08 1.51
N PRO A 126 -6.16 -0.03 0.18
CA PRO A 126 -7.48 -0.20 -0.41
C PRO A 126 -8.08 -1.58 -0.15
N GLN A 127 -7.26 -2.64 -0.07
CA GLN A 127 -7.66 -3.99 0.30
C GLN A 127 -7.31 -4.27 1.76
N TYR A 128 -8.29 -4.69 2.56
CA TYR A 128 -8.07 -5.09 3.95
C TYR A 128 -7.11 -6.28 4.03
N SER A 129 -6.18 -6.23 4.98
CA SER A 129 -5.40 -7.39 5.42
C SER A 129 -5.21 -7.35 6.94
N THR A 130 -5.05 -8.53 7.54
CA THR A 130 -4.65 -8.66 8.95
C THR A 130 -3.23 -8.17 9.20
N THR A 131 -2.39 -8.08 8.16
CA THR A 131 -1.00 -7.62 8.25
C THR A 131 -0.85 -6.10 8.11
N THR A 132 -1.89 -5.39 7.65
CA THR A 132 -1.86 -3.94 7.39
C THR A 132 -2.94 -3.22 8.19
N THR A 133 -4.17 -3.15 7.68
CA THR A 133 -5.28 -2.43 8.32
C THR A 133 -5.52 -2.90 9.75
N GLN A 134 -5.55 -4.21 10.00
CA GLN A 134 -5.75 -4.72 11.36
C GLN A 134 -4.58 -4.37 12.29
N ALA A 135 -3.34 -4.35 11.78
CA ALA A 135 -2.16 -3.95 12.55
C ALA A 135 -2.25 -2.48 12.97
N VAL A 136 -2.67 -1.60 12.04
CA VAL A 136 -2.95 -0.19 12.33
C VAL A 136 -4.02 -0.06 13.42
N LEU A 137 -5.15 -0.76 13.26
CA LEU A 137 -6.25 -0.70 14.23
C LEU A 137 -5.82 -1.16 15.62
N ALA A 138 -5.04 -2.24 15.70
CA ALA A 138 -4.51 -2.76 16.97
C ALA A 138 -3.57 -1.74 17.63
N LYS A 139 -2.62 -1.16 16.88
CA LYS A 139 -1.71 -0.12 17.39
C LYS A 139 -2.45 1.13 17.86
N VAL A 140 -3.40 1.62 17.08
CA VAL A 140 -4.22 2.79 17.46
C VAL A 140 -5.04 2.52 18.72
N LYS A 141 -5.71 1.36 18.81
CA LYS A 141 -6.45 0.93 20.01
C LYS A 141 -5.55 0.89 21.25
N GLN A 142 -4.36 0.32 21.11
CA GLN A 142 -3.38 0.26 22.20
C GLN A 142 -2.96 1.67 22.63
N LEU A 143 -2.57 2.55 21.70
CA LEU A 143 -2.13 3.90 22.02
C LEU A 143 -3.24 4.73 22.68
N ILE A 144 -4.49 4.57 22.26
CA ILE A 144 -5.65 5.23 22.88
C ILE A 144 -5.79 4.79 24.34
N ALA A 145 -5.69 3.48 24.61
CA ALA A 145 -5.77 2.93 25.96
C ALA A 145 -4.60 3.38 26.84
N ASP A 146 -3.37 3.25 26.35
CA ASP A 146 -2.14 3.56 27.10
C ASP A 146 -2.03 5.06 27.44
N ASN A 147 -2.58 5.94 26.61
CA ASN A 147 -2.49 7.40 26.77
C ASN A 147 -3.82 8.06 27.20
N ASN A 148 -4.85 7.28 27.52
CA ASN A 148 -6.18 7.74 27.93
C ASN A 148 -6.76 8.82 26.99
N ILE A 149 -6.68 8.58 25.68
CA ILE A 149 -7.13 9.53 24.65
C ILE A 149 -8.67 9.49 24.56
N LYS A 150 -9.33 10.61 24.83
CA LYS A 150 -10.80 10.74 24.85
C LYS A 150 -11.33 11.36 23.56
N ILE A 151 -11.25 10.62 22.45
CA ILE A 151 -11.75 11.03 21.13
C ILE A 151 -12.69 9.96 20.60
N ASN A 152 -13.78 10.35 19.93
CA ASN A 152 -14.64 9.36 19.26
C ASN A 152 -14.01 8.94 17.93
N PHE A 153 -13.59 7.69 17.83
CA PHE A 153 -13.03 7.17 16.59
C PHE A 153 -14.05 6.40 15.77
N SER A 154 -13.97 6.60 14.46
CA SER A 154 -14.53 5.70 13.46
C SER A 154 -13.42 5.32 12.49
N TYR A 155 -13.47 4.12 11.90
CA TYR A 155 -12.47 3.72 10.91
C TYR A 155 -13.12 3.20 9.64
N ILE A 156 -12.42 3.42 8.53
CA ILE A 156 -12.69 2.76 7.25
C ILE A 156 -11.88 1.47 7.25
N ARG A 157 -12.57 0.34 7.13
CA ARG A 157 -11.92 -0.98 7.11
C ARG A 157 -11.02 -1.12 5.88
N ASP A 158 -11.58 -0.78 4.72
CA ASP A 158 -10.97 -0.83 3.41
C ASP A 158 -11.95 -0.22 2.39
N TYR A 159 -11.54 -0.07 1.13
CA TYR A 159 -12.33 0.57 0.08
C TYR A 159 -12.10 -0.06 -1.30
N ALA A 160 -11.77 -1.36 -1.31
CA ALA A 160 -11.39 -2.12 -2.51
C ALA A 160 -12.46 -2.15 -3.61
N ASP A 161 -13.73 -2.04 -3.21
CA ASP A 161 -14.91 -2.04 -4.07
C ASP A 161 -15.62 -0.68 -4.13
N HIS A 162 -15.01 0.36 -3.58
CA HIS A 162 -15.58 1.69 -3.63
C HIS A 162 -15.59 2.19 -5.10
N PRO A 163 -16.74 2.64 -5.66
CA PRO A 163 -16.81 3.06 -7.05
C PRO A 163 -15.74 4.10 -7.43
N SER A 164 -15.57 5.14 -6.61
CA SER A 164 -14.55 6.18 -6.86
C SER A 164 -13.11 5.64 -6.85
N TYR A 165 -12.83 4.52 -6.15
CA TYR A 165 -11.51 3.90 -6.17
C TYR A 165 -11.28 3.17 -7.50
N ILE A 166 -12.27 2.41 -7.96
CA ILE A 166 -12.24 1.77 -9.27
C ILE A 166 -12.16 2.82 -10.38
N ASP A 167 -12.85 3.95 -10.23
CA ASP A 167 -12.81 5.07 -11.14
C ASP A 167 -11.43 5.73 -11.20
N ALA A 168 -10.79 5.92 -10.04
CA ALA A 168 -9.43 6.45 -9.98
C ALA A 168 -8.42 5.52 -10.65
N LEU A 169 -8.47 4.21 -10.35
CA LEU A 169 -7.61 3.21 -11.01
C LEU A 169 -7.81 3.18 -12.53
N TYR A 170 -9.06 3.17 -12.97
CA TYR A 170 -9.41 3.20 -14.40
C TYR A 170 -8.87 4.47 -15.09
N SER A 171 -8.96 5.62 -14.41
CA SER A 171 -8.44 6.89 -14.94
C SER A 171 -6.91 6.86 -15.09
N GLN A 172 -6.18 6.25 -14.14
CA GLN A 172 -4.73 6.06 -14.27
C GLN A 172 -4.38 5.15 -15.44
N VAL A 173 -5.12 4.05 -15.62
CA VAL A 173 -4.94 3.12 -16.74
C VAL A 173 -5.18 3.82 -18.09
N LEU A 174 -6.28 4.58 -18.22
CA LEU A 174 -6.55 5.36 -19.42
C LEU A 174 -5.45 6.39 -19.72
N GLN A 175 -5.00 7.11 -18.70
CA GLN A 175 -3.93 8.08 -18.85
C GLN A 175 -2.65 7.39 -19.34
N ALA A 176 -2.28 6.25 -18.74
CA ALA A 176 -1.12 5.48 -19.17
C ALA A 176 -1.27 4.99 -20.62
N PHE A 177 -2.44 4.49 -21.03
CA PHE A 177 -2.67 4.06 -22.40
C PHE A 177 -2.59 5.20 -23.40
N SER A 178 -3.07 6.39 -23.05
CA SER A 178 -3.02 7.57 -23.92
C SER A 178 -1.58 8.07 -24.16
N ILE A 179 -0.69 7.87 -23.19
CA ILE A 179 0.69 8.37 -23.25
C ILE A 179 1.64 7.30 -23.79
N GLN A 180 1.47 6.05 -23.34
CA GLN A 180 2.41 4.95 -23.57
C GLN A 180 1.90 3.93 -24.61
N GLY A 181 0.67 4.08 -25.08
CA GLY A 181 -0.03 3.09 -25.89
C GLY A 181 -0.67 1.99 -25.04
N GLN A 182 -1.66 1.29 -25.59
CA GLN A 182 -2.28 0.13 -24.93
C GLN A 182 -1.32 -1.09 -24.99
N PRO A 183 -1.11 -1.82 -23.88
CA PRO A 183 -0.28 -3.03 -23.86
C PRO A 183 -1.01 -4.26 -24.37
N ASP A 184 -0.26 -5.34 -24.59
CA ASP A 184 -0.81 -6.68 -24.81
C ASP A 184 -1.52 -7.18 -23.54
N VAL A 185 -0.90 -6.95 -22.38
CA VAL A 185 -1.43 -7.33 -21.06
C VAL A 185 -1.26 -6.20 -20.05
N LEU A 186 -2.34 -5.91 -19.31
CA LEU A 186 -2.29 -5.13 -18.07
C LEU A 186 -2.22 -6.11 -16.88
N LEU A 187 -1.16 -6.04 -16.09
CA LEU A 187 -0.97 -6.86 -14.90
C LEU A 187 -1.21 -6.04 -13.63
N LEU A 188 -2.17 -6.46 -12.82
CA LEU A 188 -2.39 -5.93 -11.47
C LEU A 188 -1.52 -6.74 -10.49
N SER A 189 -0.49 -6.12 -9.96
CA SER A 189 0.39 -6.71 -8.95
C SER A 189 -0.03 -6.30 -7.55
N TYR A 190 -0.25 -7.26 -6.66
CA TYR A 190 -0.60 -7.05 -5.26
C TYR A 190 0.50 -7.58 -4.35
N HIS A 191 0.70 -7.02 -3.15
CA HIS A 191 1.68 -7.61 -2.23
C HIS A 191 1.19 -8.98 -1.75
N GLY A 192 2.02 -10.02 -1.87
CA GLY A 192 1.66 -11.36 -1.42
C GLY A 192 1.49 -11.45 0.10
N ILE A 193 0.71 -12.42 0.56
CA ILE A 193 0.66 -12.83 1.97
C ILE A 193 0.90 -14.33 2.11
N PRO A 194 1.41 -14.81 3.25
CA PRO A 194 1.44 -16.24 3.55
C PRO A 194 0.05 -16.87 3.49
N GLU A 195 -0.13 -18.00 2.78
CA GLU A 195 -1.45 -18.66 2.62
C GLU A 195 -2.11 -18.98 3.97
N ARG A 196 -1.28 -19.42 4.93
CA ARG A 196 -1.70 -19.71 6.31
C ARG A 196 -2.38 -18.53 7.03
N TYR A 197 -2.18 -17.28 6.60
CA TYR A 197 -2.90 -16.14 7.17
C TYR A 197 -4.37 -16.14 6.76
N ILE A 198 -4.68 -16.59 5.55
CA ILE A 198 -6.05 -16.79 5.08
C ILE A 198 -6.73 -17.81 5.99
N ASP A 199 -6.11 -18.97 6.20
CA ASP A 199 -6.73 -20.05 6.99
C ASP A 199 -6.77 -19.73 8.49
N LYS A 200 -5.65 -19.28 9.08
CA LYS A 200 -5.56 -19.12 10.54
C LYS A 200 -6.19 -17.83 11.06
N ARG A 201 -6.17 -16.77 10.25
CA ARG A 201 -6.66 -15.44 10.66
C ARG A 201 -7.95 -15.04 9.94
N GLN A 202 -8.45 -15.88 9.03
CA GLN A 202 -9.62 -15.58 8.19
C GLN A 202 -9.40 -14.25 7.45
N ASP A 203 -8.19 -14.08 6.93
CA ASP A 203 -7.79 -12.89 6.18
C ASP A 203 -8.45 -12.92 4.79
N ASP A 204 -9.27 -11.90 4.48
CA ASP A 204 -10.00 -11.81 3.22
C ASP A 204 -9.26 -11.00 2.14
N TYR A 205 -7.97 -10.70 2.34
CA TYR A 205 -7.16 -9.89 1.42
C TYR A 205 -7.22 -10.39 -0.02
N VAL A 206 -7.08 -11.71 -0.24
CA VAL A 206 -7.13 -12.32 -1.58
C VAL A 206 -8.47 -12.05 -2.26
N GLN A 207 -9.57 -12.18 -1.52
CA GLN A 207 -10.92 -11.90 -2.03
C GLN A 207 -11.08 -10.41 -2.37
N ARG A 208 -10.52 -9.50 -1.55
CA ARG A 208 -10.54 -8.05 -1.85
C ARG A 208 -9.69 -7.69 -3.07
N CYS A 209 -8.54 -8.33 -3.28
CA CYS A 209 -7.71 -8.18 -4.50
C CYS A 209 -8.42 -8.70 -5.75
N GLN A 210 -9.04 -9.88 -5.66
CA GLN A 210 -9.83 -10.46 -6.76
C GLN A 210 -11.02 -9.57 -7.11
N LEU A 211 -11.69 -9.01 -6.10
CA LEU A 211 -12.81 -8.08 -6.31
C LEU A 211 -12.36 -6.79 -6.99
N THR A 212 -11.29 -6.17 -6.52
CA THR A 212 -10.71 -4.96 -7.16
C THR A 212 -10.40 -5.24 -8.63
N THR A 213 -9.72 -6.36 -8.90
CA THR A 213 -9.35 -6.80 -10.25
C THR A 213 -10.59 -6.98 -11.12
N LYS A 214 -11.61 -7.70 -10.62
CA LYS A 214 -12.85 -7.94 -11.34
C LYS A 214 -13.57 -6.63 -11.68
N LEU A 215 -13.68 -5.71 -10.72
CA LEU A 215 -14.37 -4.44 -10.91
C LEU A 215 -13.64 -3.55 -11.92
N LEU A 216 -12.30 -3.48 -11.87
CA LEU A 216 -11.52 -2.74 -12.86
C LEU A 216 -11.65 -3.37 -14.25
N THR A 217 -11.58 -4.69 -14.37
CA THR A 217 -11.77 -5.40 -15.64
C THR A 217 -13.14 -5.13 -16.24
N ASN A 218 -14.20 -5.26 -15.44
CA ASN A 218 -15.56 -4.94 -15.87
C ASN A 218 -15.65 -3.49 -16.35
N LYS A 219 -15.07 -2.55 -15.60
CA LYS A 219 -15.09 -1.13 -15.98
C LYS A 219 -14.37 -0.88 -17.31
N CYS A 220 -13.23 -1.52 -17.55
CA CYS A 220 -12.54 -1.45 -18.84
C CYS A 220 -13.43 -1.97 -19.98
N GLN A 221 -14.07 -3.13 -19.80
CA GLN A 221 -14.95 -3.75 -20.80
C GLN A 221 -16.19 -2.90 -21.09
N GLU A 222 -16.85 -2.37 -20.05
CA GLU A 222 -18.02 -1.49 -20.16
C GLU A 222 -17.71 -0.20 -20.95
N ASN A 223 -16.45 0.25 -20.93
CA ASN A 223 -15.99 1.42 -21.67
C ASN A 223 -15.26 1.06 -22.98
N GLY A 224 -15.45 -0.17 -23.48
CA GLY A 224 -14.96 -0.59 -24.80
C GLY A 224 -13.46 -0.86 -24.89
N ILE A 225 -12.76 -1.03 -23.76
CA ILE A 225 -11.36 -1.43 -23.74
C ILE A 225 -11.28 -2.97 -23.76
N ASP A 226 -10.92 -3.50 -24.92
CA ASP A 226 -10.64 -4.93 -25.11
C ASP A 226 -9.14 -5.20 -24.92
N LEU A 227 -8.76 -5.74 -23.77
CA LEU A 227 -7.37 -6.08 -23.44
C LEU A 227 -7.31 -7.22 -22.42
N THR A 228 -6.20 -7.97 -22.40
CA THR A 228 -5.99 -9.01 -21.40
C THR A 228 -5.58 -8.40 -20.05
N ILE A 229 -6.44 -8.52 -19.04
CA ILE A 229 -6.13 -8.10 -17.67
C ILE A 229 -5.85 -9.34 -16.81
N LYS A 230 -4.71 -9.34 -16.10
CA LYS A 230 -4.29 -10.41 -15.17
C LYS A 230 -4.01 -9.84 -13.79
N MET A 231 -4.02 -10.70 -12.78
CA MET A 231 -3.53 -10.37 -11.44
C MET A 231 -2.47 -11.36 -10.97
N ALA A 232 -1.53 -10.87 -10.17
CA ALA A 232 -0.49 -11.66 -9.53
C ALA A 232 -0.06 -11.03 -8.19
N TYR A 233 0.81 -11.73 -7.46
CA TYR A 233 1.32 -11.30 -6.17
C TYR A 233 2.84 -11.15 -6.17
N GLN A 234 3.33 -10.04 -5.62
CA GLN A 234 4.75 -9.71 -5.48
C GLN A 234 5.26 -9.91 -4.04
N SER A 235 6.55 -9.69 -3.84
CA SER A 235 7.19 -9.52 -2.53
C SER A 235 7.13 -10.75 -1.61
N LYS A 236 7.28 -11.95 -2.18
CA LYS A 236 7.37 -13.21 -1.41
C LYS A 236 8.57 -13.19 -0.45
N PHE A 237 8.31 -13.34 0.85
CA PHE A 237 9.35 -13.32 1.88
C PHE A 237 9.50 -14.68 2.60
N GLY A 238 10.71 -15.25 2.54
CA GLY A 238 11.04 -16.49 3.26
C GLY A 238 10.54 -17.78 2.57
N LYS A 239 10.61 -18.90 3.31
CA LYS A 239 10.42 -20.26 2.76
C LYS A 239 8.98 -20.81 2.85
N GLY A 240 8.04 -20.06 3.42
CA GLY A 240 6.65 -20.50 3.56
C GLY A 240 5.92 -20.58 2.21
N LYS A 241 4.70 -21.14 2.22
CA LYS A 241 3.76 -20.98 1.11
C LYS A 241 3.14 -19.58 1.14
N TRP A 242 3.06 -18.98 -0.03
CA TRP A 242 2.52 -17.65 -0.26
C TRP A 242 1.46 -17.74 -1.34
N VAL A 243 0.54 -16.78 -1.34
CA VAL A 243 -0.47 -16.66 -2.38
C VAL A 243 0.17 -16.58 -3.77
N GLU A 244 -0.49 -17.21 -4.72
CA GLU A 244 -0.06 -17.35 -6.11
C GLU A 244 -1.15 -16.83 -7.06
N PRO A 245 -0.81 -16.48 -8.31
CA PRO A 245 0.51 -16.62 -8.95
C PRO A 245 1.49 -15.49 -8.58
N ASN A 246 2.79 -15.74 -8.72
CA ASN A 246 3.83 -14.73 -8.46
C ASN A 246 3.97 -13.76 -9.66
N THR A 247 4.10 -12.47 -9.40
CA THR A 247 4.31 -11.42 -10.41
C THR A 247 5.55 -11.69 -11.29
N SER A 248 6.68 -12.12 -10.71
CA SER A 248 7.88 -12.45 -11.51
C SER A 248 7.62 -13.57 -12.51
N ASP A 249 6.96 -14.62 -12.05
CA ASP A 249 6.73 -15.84 -12.84
C ASP A 249 5.71 -15.58 -13.95
N ILE A 250 4.69 -14.76 -13.67
CA ILE A 250 3.72 -14.32 -14.67
C ILE A 250 4.40 -13.47 -15.74
N LEU A 251 5.24 -12.50 -15.37
CA LEU A 251 5.93 -11.64 -16.34
C LEU A 251 6.88 -12.45 -17.22
N GLU A 252 7.69 -13.33 -16.63
CA GLU A 252 8.58 -14.22 -17.39
C GLU A 252 7.78 -15.10 -18.36
N LYS A 253 6.67 -15.68 -17.89
CA LYS A 253 5.79 -16.50 -18.73
C LYS A 253 5.17 -15.70 -19.87
N LEU A 254 4.65 -14.51 -19.61
CA LEU A 254 4.03 -13.64 -20.61
C LEU A 254 5.00 -13.36 -21.76
N ALA A 255 6.23 -12.94 -21.44
CA ALA A 255 7.29 -12.72 -22.42
C ALA A 255 7.58 -13.98 -23.25
N LYS A 256 7.80 -15.13 -22.59
CA LYS A 256 8.06 -16.41 -23.25
C LYS A 256 6.90 -16.89 -24.13
N THR A 257 5.66 -16.50 -23.82
CA THR A 257 4.47 -16.85 -24.61
C THR A 257 4.11 -15.81 -25.67
N GLY A 258 4.95 -14.79 -25.87
CA GLY A 258 4.85 -13.86 -27.00
C GLY A 258 4.22 -12.49 -26.68
N SER A 259 3.91 -12.17 -25.43
CA SER A 259 3.56 -10.80 -25.05
C SER A 259 4.80 -9.92 -25.14
N LYS A 260 4.75 -8.88 -25.96
CA LYS A 260 5.86 -7.95 -26.21
C LYS A 260 5.77 -6.71 -25.34
N TYR A 261 4.56 -6.26 -25.03
CA TYR A 261 4.32 -5.08 -24.21
C TYR A 261 3.40 -5.38 -23.03
N VAL A 262 3.90 -5.13 -21.81
CA VAL A 262 3.10 -5.17 -20.58
C VAL A 262 3.08 -3.81 -19.88
N GLN A 263 1.92 -3.48 -19.30
CA GLN A 263 1.85 -2.46 -18.26
C GLN A 263 1.54 -3.12 -16.91
N VAL A 264 2.15 -2.63 -15.84
CA VAL A 264 1.93 -3.14 -14.48
C VAL A 264 1.41 -2.01 -13.60
N ILE A 265 0.33 -2.27 -12.86
CA ILE A 265 -0.21 -1.37 -11.83
C ILE A 265 -0.23 -2.08 -10.49
N CYS A 266 -0.06 -1.34 -9.39
CA CYS A 266 -0.02 -1.89 -8.03
C CYS A 266 -1.17 -1.36 -7.16
N PRO A 267 -2.41 -1.88 -7.29
CA PRO A 267 -3.58 -1.26 -6.66
C PRO A 267 -3.51 -1.26 -5.12
N GLY A 268 -2.76 -2.19 -4.52
CA GLY A 268 -2.57 -2.25 -3.07
C GLY A 268 -1.74 -1.13 -2.45
N PHE A 269 -1.15 -0.25 -3.27
CA PHE A 269 -0.28 0.83 -2.82
C PHE A 269 -0.87 2.18 -3.24
N SER A 270 -1.19 3.02 -2.26
CA SER A 270 -1.70 4.37 -2.52
C SER A 270 -0.60 5.36 -2.89
N ALA A 271 0.64 5.08 -2.52
CA ALA A 271 1.81 5.92 -2.74
C ALA A 271 2.99 5.04 -3.08
N ASP A 272 3.83 5.51 -4.00
CA ASP A 272 4.98 4.77 -4.48
C ASP A 272 6.01 4.54 -3.38
N CYS A 273 6.60 3.35 -3.40
CA CYS A 273 7.53 2.86 -2.39
C CYS A 273 8.56 1.93 -3.02
N ILE A 274 9.36 1.25 -2.20
CA ILE A 274 10.39 0.34 -2.69
C ILE A 274 9.78 -0.87 -3.42
N GLU A 275 8.63 -1.35 -2.97
CA GLU A 275 7.90 -2.46 -3.59
C GLU A 275 7.38 -2.11 -4.99
N THR A 276 7.14 -0.82 -5.28
CA THR A 276 6.68 -0.40 -6.61
C THR A 276 7.83 0.05 -7.50
N LEU A 277 8.63 1.02 -7.06
CA LEU A 277 9.65 1.64 -7.90
C LEU A 277 10.89 0.77 -8.10
N TYR A 278 11.22 -0.09 -7.14
CA TYR A 278 12.38 -0.96 -7.27
C TYR A 278 11.97 -2.38 -7.66
N GLU A 279 11.11 -3.02 -6.87
CA GLU A 279 10.74 -4.41 -7.18
C GLU A 279 9.98 -4.49 -8.51
N ILE A 280 8.93 -3.69 -8.71
CA ILE A 280 8.16 -3.74 -9.96
C ILE A 280 8.88 -3.05 -11.11
N ASP A 281 9.26 -1.79 -10.93
CA ASP A 281 9.73 -0.97 -12.06
C ASP A 281 11.21 -1.20 -12.43
N GLU A 282 12.00 -1.86 -11.57
CA GLU A 282 13.39 -2.24 -11.87
C GLU A 282 13.51 -3.77 -12.04
N GLN A 283 13.30 -4.55 -10.98
CA GLN A 283 13.57 -5.99 -11.02
C GLN A 283 12.61 -6.77 -11.93
N ASN A 284 11.30 -6.57 -11.78
CA ASN A 284 10.30 -7.26 -12.59
C ASN A 284 10.29 -6.77 -14.04
N ARG A 285 10.59 -5.50 -14.27
CA ARG A 285 10.89 -4.95 -15.60
C ARG A 285 12.04 -5.72 -16.26
N GLU A 286 13.17 -5.87 -15.58
CA GLU A 286 14.32 -6.63 -16.10
C GLU A 286 13.97 -8.09 -16.39
N ILE A 287 13.18 -8.74 -15.52
CA ILE A 287 12.71 -10.11 -15.74
C ILE A 287 11.91 -10.22 -17.04
N PHE A 288 10.96 -9.31 -17.28
CA PHE A 288 10.14 -9.32 -18.48
C PHE A 288 10.97 -9.10 -19.75
N LEU A 289 11.83 -8.08 -19.74
CA LEU A 289 12.66 -7.73 -20.91
C LEU A 289 13.69 -8.83 -21.22
N ASN A 290 14.36 -9.38 -20.20
CA ASN A 290 15.33 -10.46 -20.38
C ASN A 290 14.68 -11.78 -20.85
N ALA A 291 13.39 -11.97 -20.57
CA ALA A 291 12.64 -13.14 -21.02
C ALA A 291 12.10 -13.01 -22.46
N GLY A 292 12.40 -11.90 -23.16
CA GLY A 292 12.02 -11.67 -24.56
C GLY A 292 10.92 -10.62 -24.77
N GLY A 293 10.47 -9.95 -23.71
CA GLY A 293 9.58 -8.80 -23.82
C GLY A 293 10.29 -7.58 -24.43
N GLU A 294 9.56 -6.70 -25.10
CA GLU A 294 10.12 -5.54 -25.82
C GLU A 294 9.85 -4.22 -25.07
N GLN A 295 8.69 -4.08 -24.43
CA GLN A 295 8.30 -2.87 -23.72
C GLN A 295 7.67 -3.21 -22.37
N PHE A 296 7.98 -2.40 -21.36
CA PHE A 296 7.41 -2.51 -20.02
C PHE A 296 7.09 -1.10 -19.51
N TYR A 297 5.96 -0.92 -18.86
CA TYR A 297 5.65 0.33 -18.19
C TYR A 297 4.95 0.09 -16.85
N TYR A 298 5.54 0.62 -15.78
CA TYR A 298 4.88 0.71 -14.49
C TYR A 298 3.95 1.93 -14.47
N ILE A 299 2.69 1.71 -14.13
CA ILE A 299 1.71 2.77 -13.87
C ILE A 299 1.90 3.22 -12.42
N PRO A 300 2.32 4.47 -12.16
CA PRO A 300 2.56 4.97 -10.81
C PRO A 300 1.35 4.83 -9.89
N ALA A 301 1.62 4.75 -8.58
CA ALA A 301 0.55 4.83 -7.59
C ALA A 301 -0.21 6.16 -7.68
N LEU A 302 -1.39 6.23 -7.06
CA LEU A 302 -2.18 7.48 -7.04
C LEU A 302 -1.41 8.65 -6.40
N ASN A 303 -0.44 8.37 -5.52
CA ASN A 303 0.53 9.30 -4.94
C ASN A 303 -0.12 10.53 -4.27
N ASP A 304 0.05 11.70 -4.88
CA ASP A 304 -0.50 12.98 -4.48
C ASP A 304 -1.31 13.61 -5.63
N THR A 305 -1.92 12.77 -6.47
CA THR A 305 -2.78 13.21 -7.57
C THR A 305 -4.13 13.73 -7.08
N SER A 306 -4.77 14.59 -7.87
CA SER A 306 -6.15 15.02 -7.61
C SER A 306 -7.15 13.87 -7.56
N LEU A 307 -6.91 12.78 -8.32
CA LEU A 307 -7.71 11.56 -8.26
C LEU A 307 -7.74 10.96 -6.84
N GLN A 308 -6.61 10.98 -6.13
CA GLN A 308 -6.54 10.48 -4.75
C GLN A 308 -7.26 11.38 -3.76
N VAL A 309 -7.14 12.69 -3.95
CA VAL A 309 -7.83 13.69 -3.11
C VAL A 309 -9.34 13.51 -3.24
N GLU A 310 -9.85 13.45 -4.47
CA GLU A 310 -11.28 13.26 -4.74
C GLU A 310 -11.78 11.89 -4.26
N LEU A 311 -10.99 10.82 -4.44
CA LEU A 311 -11.28 9.51 -3.88
C LEU A 311 -11.48 9.57 -2.36
N ILE A 312 -10.55 10.20 -1.63
CA ILE A 312 -10.61 10.27 -0.17
C ILE A 312 -11.84 11.09 0.27
N LYS A 313 -12.15 12.19 -0.40
CA LYS A 313 -13.38 12.97 -0.15
C LYS A 313 -14.62 12.11 -0.33
N ASP A 314 -14.71 11.39 -1.43
CA ASP A 314 -15.84 10.51 -1.73
C ASP A 314 -16.02 9.39 -0.68
N ILE A 315 -14.91 8.77 -0.24
CA ILE A 315 -14.93 7.75 0.83
C ILE A 315 -15.48 8.33 2.14
N LEU A 316 -15.15 9.58 2.45
CA LEU A 316 -15.61 10.26 3.66
C LEU A 316 -17.09 10.64 3.58
N GLU A 317 -17.61 10.97 2.40
CA GLU A 317 -19.02 11.37 2.18
C GLU A 317 -19.98 10.17 2.05
N LYS A 318 -19.60 9.14 1.27
CA LYS A 318 -20.46 8.00 0.91
C LYS A 318 -20.22 6.84 1.87
N THR A 319 -20.83 6.89 3.04
CA THR A 319 -20.38 6.08 4.17
C THR A 319 -21.27 4.88 4.56
N PRO A 320 -21.11 3.68 3.95
CA PRO A 320 -21.59 2.42 4.53
C PRO A 320 -20.54 1.69 5.39
N PHE A 321 -19.29 2.15 5.46
CA PHE A 321 -18.15 1.35 5.98
C PHE A 321 -17.58 1.79 7.34
N LEU A 322 -18.14 2.82 8.00
CA LEU A 322 -17.64 3.25 9.31
C LEU A 322 -18.01 2.23 10.39
N LYS A 323 -16.99 1.52 10.89
CA LYS A 323 -17.11 0.79 12.15
C LYS A 323 -16.66 1.70 13.29
N LYS A 324 -17.42 1.68 14.39
CA LYS A 324 -17.05 2.34 15.64
C LYS A 324 -16.06 1.45 16.39
N PHE A 325 -15.11 2.07 17.09
CA PHE A 325 -14.02 1.37 17.78
C PHE A 325 -14.48 0.44 18.90
#